data_AF-G0V0E2-F1
#
_entry.id   AF-G0V0E2-F1
#
_cell.length_a   1.000
_cell.length_b   1.000
_cell.length_c   1.000
_cell.angle_alpha   90.00
_cell.angle_beta   90.00
_cell.angle_gamma   90.00
#
_symmetry.space_group_name_H-M   'P 1'
#
loop_
_entity.id
_entity.type
_entity.pdbx_description
1 polymer ?
#
loop_
_entity_poly.entity_id
_entity_poly.type
_entity_poly.pdbx_seq_one_letter_code
_entity_poly.pdbx_strand_id
1 'polypeptide(L)'
;MFTPRTDATRTVQDTVKSMWRLVLPQDRPMPIFTMLLVIANGAQLTYSFPVLLSLDCRRWMAQWCAIGTANTIVNMLYPIALMWRTRRRIDEGIPMSESTARLFFMEPVRVCFFLFIVWEVVWMSHYPQMPDSSASSEACASYNFFLVIFCSVCLVLGLLLDVFTFMTEFGRTPRWRVWANERWRQRQEIFSLVHYGVPHPPGALQH
;
A
#
# COMPACT_ATOMS: atom_id res chain seq x y z
N MET A 1 4.45 -10.22 -54.76
CA MET A 1 5.07 -11.10 -53.74
C MET A 1 4.77 -10.48 -52.39
N PHE A 2 3.67 -10.89 -51.75
CA PHE A 2 3.25 -10.36 -50.45
C PHE A 2 4.08 -11.02 -49.35
N THR A 3 4.83 -10.23 -48.58
CA THR A 3 5.57 -10.69 -47.40
C THR A 3 4.63 -10.66 -46.18
N PRO A 4 4.16 -11.81 -45.65
CA PRO A 4 3.20 -11.86 -44.55
C PRO A 4 3.87 -11.89 -43.17
N ARG A 5 5.13 -11.45 -43.06
CA ARG A 5 5.98 -11.71 -41.87
C ARG A 5 5.93 -10.61 -40.81
N THR A 6 5.27 -9.48 -41.08
CA THR A 6 5.20 -8.32 -40.17
C THR A 6 3.96 -8.29 -39.28
N ASP A 7 2.91 -9.05 -39.63
CA ASP A 7 1.67 -9.02 -38.86
C ASP A 7 1.76 -9.88 -37.59
N ALA A 8 2.27 -11.10 -37.67
CA ALA A 8 2.33 -12.01 -36.52
C ALA A 8 3.20 -11.46 -35.36
N THR A 9 4.30 -10.77 -35.67
CA THR A 9 5.16 -10.15 -34.66
C THR A 9 4.46 -8.96 -33.98
N ARG A 10 3.70 -8.16 -34.73
CA ARG A 10 2.85 -7.10 -34.16
C ARG A 10 1.74 -7.66 -33.28
N THR A 11 1.05 -8.72 -33.70
CA THR A 11 -0.03 -9.32 -32.91
C THR A 11 0.50 -9.90 -31.59
N VAL A 12 1.65 -10.57 -31.61
CA VAL A 12 2.28 -11.07 -30.38
C VAL A 12 2.68 -9.90 -29.47
N GLN A 13 3.29 -8.84 -30.02
CA GLN A 13 3.68 -7.67 -29.24
C GLN A 13 2.46 -6.96 -28.62
N ASP A 14 1.36 -6.84 -29.36
CA ASP A 14 0.13 -6.22 -28.87
C ASP A 14 -0.59 -7.09 -27.84
N THR A 15 -0.58 -8.41 -28.02
CA THR A 15 -1.15 -9.36 -27.05
C THR A 15 -0.35 -9.36 -25.75
N VAL A 16 0.98 -9.39 -25.85
CA VAL A 16 1.90 -9.28 -24.70
C VAL A 16 1.73 -7.92 -24.02
N LYS A 17 1.59 -6.83 -24.77
CA LYS A 17 1.37 -5.48 -24.24
C LYS A 17 -0.04 -5.30 -23.65
N SER A 18 -1.03 -6.07 -24.12
CA SER A 18 -2.38 -6.11 -23.57
C SER A 18 -2.42 -6.92 -22.26
N MET A 19 -1.78 -8.10 -22.24
CA MET A 19 -1.56 -8.90 -21.03
C MET A 19 -0.76 -8.12 -19.99
N TRP A 20 0.32 -7.44 -20.40
CA TRP A 20 1.07 -6.56 -19.50
C TRP A 20 0.23 -5.39 -19.00
N ARG A 21 -0.68 -4.83 -19.80
CA ARG A 21 -1.63 -3.80 -19.34
C ARG A 21 -2.69 -4.34 -18.37
N LEU A 22 -3.02 -5.63 -18.45
CA LEU A 22 -3.93 -6.32 -17.54
C LEU A 22 -3.24 -6.70 -16.22
N VAL A 23 -1.99 -7.19 -16.28
CA VAL A 23 -1.21 -7.65 -15.12
C VAL A 23 -0.53 -6.49 -14.38
N LEU A 24 0.02 -5.54 -15.13
CA LEU A 24 0.52 -4.26 -14.65
C LEU A 24 -0.37 -3.17 -15.25
N PRO A 25 -1.54 -2.87 -14.65
CA PRO A 25 -2.26 -1.66 -15.03
C PRO A 25 -1.26 -0.52 -14.87
N GLN A 26 -0.92 0.12 -15.99
CA GLN A 26 0.12 1.16 -16.10
C GLN A 26 -0.07 2.36 -15.15
N ASP A 27 -1.09 2.32 -14.30
CA ASP A 27 -1.54 3.43 -13.46
C ASP A 27 -1.92 3.02 -12.03
N ARG A 28 -1.88 1.74 -11.63
CA ARG A 28 -2.28 1.33 -10.26
C ARG A 28 -1.55 0.06 -9.80
N PRO A 29 -0.27 0.14 -9.37
CA PRO A 29 0.41 -1.02 -8.77
C PRO A 29 -0.32 -1.52 -7.50
N MET A 30 -1.00 -0.65 -6.76
CA MET A 30 -1.52 -0.97 -5.42
C MET A 30 -2.42 -2.20 -5.22
N PRO A 31 -3.36 -2.58 -6.11
CA PRO A 31 -4.35 -3.61 -5.78
C PRO A 31 -3.77 -5.02 -5.60
N ILE A 32 -2.89 -5.45 -6.50
CA ILE A 32 -2.32 -6.80 -6.46
C ILE A 32 -1.43 -6.96 -5.24
N PHE A 33 -0.53 -6.00 -5.02
CA PHE A 33 0.34 -6.02 -3.86
C PHE A 33 -0.42 -5.87 -2.54
N THR A 34 -1.47 -5.03 -2.48
CA THR A 34 -2.35 -4.95 -1.30
C THR A 34 -3.04 -6.29 -1.04
N MET A 35 -3.56 -6.94 -2.08
CA MET A 35 -4.16 -8.27 -1.96
C MET A 35 -3.13 -9.30 -1.47
N LEU A 36 -1.93 -9.32 -2.04
CA LEU A 36 -0.87 -10.24 -1.62
C LEU A 36 -0.47 -10.00 -0.16
N LEU A 37 -0.32 -8.74 0.26
CA LEU A 37 0.04 -8.40 1.63
C LEU A 37 -1.07 -8.79 2.61
N VAL A 38 -2.34 -8.55 2.26
CA VAL A 38 -3.49 -8.97 3.06
C VAL A 38 -3.59 -10.50 3.16
N ILE A 39 -3.39 -11.22 2.05
CA ILE A 39 -3.41 -12.70 2.03
C ILE A 39 -2.27 -13.26 2.87
N ALA A 40 -1.06 -12.73 2.72
CA ALA A 40 0.10 -13.19 3.49
C ALA A 40 -0.11 -12.97 5.00
N ASN A 41 -0.53 -11.76 5.40
CA ASN A 41 -0.82 -11.46 6.81
C ASN A 41 -2.02 -12.29 7.33
N GLY A 42 -3.05 -12.52 6.52
CA GLY A 42 -4.18 -13.37 6.89
C GLY A 42 -3.78 -14.84 7.10
N ALA A 43 -2.90 -15.36 6.24
CA ALA A 43 -2.33 -16.70 6.38
C ALA A 43 -1.48 -16.80 7.65
N GLN A 44 -0.62 -15.80 7.90
CA GLN A 44 0.17 -15.74 9.13
C GLN A 44 -0.72 -15.64 10.38
N LEU A 45 -1.77 -14.84 10.37
CA LEU A 45 -2.72 -14.75 11.49
C LEU A 45 -3.40 -16.11 11.76
N THR A 46 -3.82 -16.80 10.71
CA THR A 46 -4.46 -18.13 10.80
C THR A 46 -3.49 -19.17 11.36
N TYR A 47 -2.21 -19.11 10.98
CA TYR A 47 -1.15 -19.95 11.53
C TYR A 47 -0.80 -19.60 12.99
N SER A 48 -0.81 -18.31 13.32
CA SER A 48 -0.39 -17.76 14.60
C SER A 48 -1.34 -18.13 15.74
N PHE A 49 -2.65 -18.12 15.47
CA PHE A 49 -3.68 -18.43 16.47
C PHE A 49 -3.52 -19.80 17.16
N PRO A 50 -3.45 -20.94 16.44
CA PRO A 50 -3.29 -22.24 17.08
C PRO A 50 -1.93 -22.38 17.76
N VAL A 51 -0.87 -21.82 17.18
CA VAL A 51 0.48 -21.87 17.76
C VAL A 51 0.50 -21.14 19.11
N LEU A 52 -0.03 -19.91 19.19
CA LEU A 52 -0.15 -19.15 20.43
C LEU A 52 -0.95 -19.87 21.53
N LEU A 53 -2.02 -20.56 21.16
CA LEU A 53 -2.88 -21.28 22.12
C LEU A 53 -2.28 -22.61 22.58
N SER A 54 -1.41 -23.21 21.77
CA SER A 54 -0.79 -24.51 22.03
C SER A 54 0.53 -24.44 22.80
N LEU A 55 1.22 -23.30 22.75
CA LEU A 55 2.55 -23.15 23.33
C LEU A 55 2.47 -22.64 24.78
N ASP A 56 3.09 -23.38 25.70
CA ASP A 56 3.30 -22.94 27.08
C ASP A 56 4.48 -21.95 27.17
N CYS A 57 4.28 -20.76 26.59
CA CYS A 57 5.27 -19.69 26.65
C CYS A 57 5.27 -18.98 28.01
N ARG A 58 6.44 -18.49 28.44
CA ARG A 58 6.51 -17.56 29.58
C ARG A 58 5.66 -16.32 29.30
N ARG A 59 5.06 -15.74 30.35
CA ARG A 59 4.11 -14.61 30.24
C ARG A 59 4.60 -13.46 29.36
N TRP A 60 5.85 -13.05 29.51
CA TRP A 60 6.44 -11.96 28.72
C TRP A 60 6.59 -12.32 27.23
N MET A 61 6.97 -13.56 26.94
CA MET A 61 7.11 -14.09 25.57
C MET A 61 5.74 -14.20 24.90
N ALA A 62 4.73 -14.68 25.64
CA ALA A 62 3.35 -14.75 25.19
C ALA A 62 2.77 -13.35 24.88
N GLN A 63 3.02 -12.37 25.76
CA GLN A 63 2.64 -10.98 25.51
C GLN A 63 3.29 -10.43 24.23
N TRP A 64 4.57 -10.73 24.04
CA TRP A 64 5.28 -10.29 22.85
C TRP A 64 4.74 -10.89 21.57
N CYS A 65 4.49 -12.21 21.58
CA CYS A 65 3.88 -12.91 20.47
C CYS A 65 2.45 -12.41 20.18
N ALA A 66 1.69 -12.06 21.22
CA ALA A 66 0.38 -11.43 21.09
C ALA A 66 0.46 -10.05 20.43
N ILE A 67 1.45 -9.22 20.79
CA ILE A 67 1.71 -7.93 20.14
C ILE A 67 2.06 -8.14 18.66
N GLY A 68 2.98 -9.05 18.34
CA GLY A 68 3.35 -9.36 16.95
C GLY A 68 2.16 -9.86 16.13
N THR A 69 1.28 -10.65 16.73
CA THR A 69 0.05 -11.14 16.07
C THR A 69 -1.00 -10.03 15.91
N ALA A 70 -1.09 -9.09 16.86
CA ALA A 70 -1.95 -7.91 16.73
C ALA A 70 -1.44 -6.98 15.61
N ASN A 71 -0.12 -6.82 15.49
CA ASN A 71 0.52 -6.08 14.41
C ASN A 71 0.11 -6.63 13.03
N THR A 72 -0.02 -7.95 12.87
CA THR A 72 -0.56 -8.58 11.65
C THR A 72 -1.93 -8.04 11.23
N ILE A 73 -2.83 -7.83 12.19
CA ILE A 73 -4.16 -7.27 11.91
C ILE A 73 -4.02 -5.86 11.35
N VAL A 74 -3.17 -5.07 11.97
CA VAL A 74 -2.90 -3.70 11.58
C VAL A 74 -2.24 -3.65 10.19
N ASN A 75 -1.32 -4.57 9.90
CA ASN A 75 -0.69 -4.78 8.59
C ASN A 75 -1.68 -5.16 7.49
N MET A 76 -2.83 -5.79 7.82
CA MET A 76 -3.91 -6.00 6.85
C MET A 76 -4.78 -4.76 6.65
N LEU A 77 -5.13 -4.06 7.74
CA LEU A 77 -6.05 -2.93 7.69
C LEU A 77 -5.44 -1.71 7.01
N TYR A 78 -4.16 -1.42 7.23
CA TYR A 78 -3.50 -0.26 6.66
C TYR A 78 -3.48 -0.21 5.13
N PRO A 79 -3.03 -1.24 4.39
CA PRO A 79 -3.00 -1.19 2.94
C PRO A 79 -4.43 -1.07 2.36
N ILE A 80 -5.44 -1.68 3.01
CA ILE A 80 -6.85 -1.51 2.64
C ILE A 80 -7.27 -0.05 2.82
N ALA A 81 -6.99 0.55 3.98
CA ALA A 81 -7.32 1.94 4.27
C ALA A 81 -6.59 2.92 3.34
N LEU A 82 -5.31 2.69 3.05
CA LEU A 82 -4.51 3.47 2.10
C LEU A 82 -5.08 3.40 0.69
N MET A 83 -5.44 2.21 0.22
CA MET A 83 -6.08 2.05 -1.09
C MET A 83 -7.44 2.74 -1.16
N TRP A 84 -8.29 2.50 -0.16
CA TRP A 84 -9.62 3.10 -0.09
C TRP A 84 -9.53 4.62 -0.10
N ARG A 85 -8.65 5.19 0.74
CA ARG A 85 -8.48 6.63 0.84
C ARG A 85 -7.91 7.24 -0.43
N THR A 86 -6.92 6.59 -1.02
CA THR A 86 -6.32 7.05 -2.29
C THR A 86 -7.35 7.03 -3.41
N ARG A 87 -8.14 5.95 -3.55
CA ARG A 87 -9.24 5.90 -4.54
C ARG A 87 -10.25 7.02 -4.34
N ARG A 88 -10.71 7.21 -3.09
CA ARG A 88 -11.66 8.25 -2.75
C ARG A 88 -11.13 9.66 -3.08
N ARG A 89 -9.86 9.94 -2.79
CA ARG A 89 -9.20 11.21 -3.16
C ARG A 89 -9.17 11.43 -4.66
N ILE A 90 -8.87 10.38 -5.42
CA ILE A 90 -8.88 10.44 -6.89
C ILE A 90 -10.30 10.74 -7.40
N ASP A 91 -11.34 10.14 -6.81
CA ASP A 91 -12.75 10.37 -7.16
C ASP A 91 -13.27 11.77 -6.74
N GLU A 92 -12.73 12.32 -5.65
CA GLU A 92 -12.93 13.71 -5.19
C GLU A 92 -12.26 14.72 -6.12
N GLY A 93 -11.24 14.28 -6.86
CA GLY A 93 -10.46 15.08 -7.78
C GLY A 93 -9.30 15.76 -7.07
N ILE A 94 -8.15 15.83 -7.77
CA ILE A 94 -6.92 16.41 -7.21
C ILE A 94 -6.28 17.33 -8.25
N PRO A 95 -6.04 18.62 -7.91
CA PRO A 95 -5.49 19.58 -8.86
C PRO A 95 -4.02 19.30 -9.16
N MET A 96 -3.60 19.51 -10.41
CA MET A 96 -2.18 19.35 -10.82
C MET A 96 -1.20 20.29 -10.11
N SER A 97 -1.68 21.42 -9.57
CA SER A 97 -0.85 22.36 -8.80
C SER A 97 -0.43 21.82 -7.43
N GLU A 98 -1.11 20.79 -6.92
CA GLU A 98 -0.78 20.21 -5.63
C GLU A 98 0.40 19.24 -5.78
N SER A 99 1.45 19.44 -4.98
CA SER A 99 2.63 18.58 -5.02
C SER A 99 2.34 17.21 -4.42
N THR A 100 2.94 16.17 -5.01
CA THR A 100 2.83 14.78 -4.56
C THR A 100 3.28 14.62 -3.12
N ALA A 101 4.36 15.30 -2.74
CA ALA A 101 4.88 15.30 -1.38
C ALA A 101 3.85 15.86 -0.39
N ARG A 102 3.14 16.94 -0.75
CA ARG A 102 2.09 17.50 0.11
C ARG A 102 0.91 16.54 0.24
N LEU A 103 0.45 15.96 -0.87
CA LEU A 103 -0.57 14.90 -0.87
C LEU A 103 -0.18 13.70 -0.01
N PHE A 104 1.11 13.44 0.10
CA PHE A 104 1.67 12.34 0.86
C PHE A 104 1.75 12.64 2.36
N PHE A 105 2.34 13.76 2.76
CA PHE A 105 2.55 14.08 4.17
C PHE A 105 1.31 14.67 4.88
N MET A 106 0.37 15.24 4.13
CA MET A 106 -0.84 15.85 4.72
C MET A 106 -1.99 14.85 4.92
N GLU A 107 -1.86 13.61 4.44
CA GLU A 107 -2.91 12.61 4.61
C GLU A 107 -2.74 11.90 5.96
N PRO A 108 -3.69 12.05 6.91
CA PRO A 108 -3.55 11.51 8.26
C PRO A 108 -3.35 10.00 8.31
N VAL A 109 -3.97 9.26 7.38
CA VAL A 109 -3.80 7.80 7.27
C VAL A 109 -2.33 7.42 7.03
N ARG A 110 -1.60 8.20 6.23
CA ARG A 110 -0.18 7.97 5.94
C ARG A 110 0.69 8.33 7.13
N VAL A 111 0.39 9.42 7.83
CA VAL A 111 1.08 9.79 9.07
C VAL A 111 0.94 8.69 10.12
N CYS A 112 -0.28 8.18 10.33
CA CYS A 112 -0.50 7.04 11.22
C CYS A 112 0.26 5.79 10.78
N PHE A 113 0.32 5.52 9.48
CA PHE A 113 1.09 4.39 8.93
C PHE A 113 2.60 4.54 9.20
N PHE A 114 3.18 5.74 9.06
CA PHE A 114 4.58 5.98 9.41
C PHE A 114 4.85 5.78 10.89
N LEU A 115 3.98 6.28 11.76
CA LEU A 115 4.09 6.06 13.20
C LEU A 115 4.02 4.57 13.53
N PHE A 116 3.17 3.82 12.83
CA PHE A 116 3.08 2.37 12.97
C PHE A 116 4.34 1.65 12.46
N ILE A 117 4.94 2.09 11.34
CA ILE A 117 6.23 1.55 10.88
C ILE A 117 7.33 1.80 11.93
N VAL A 118 7.39 3.00 12.49
CA VAL A 118 8.36 3.31 13.56
C VAL A 118 8.13 2.41 14.76
N TRP A 119 6.86 2.20 15.15
CA TRP A 119 6.50 1.25 16.20
C TRP A 119 6.95 -0.18 15.90
N GLU A 120 6.71 -0.69 14.69
CA GLU A 120 7.15 -2.03 14.26
C GLU A 120 8.66 -2.19 14.35
N VAL A 121 9.42 -1.17 13.91
CA VAL A 121 10.89 -1.17 14.02
C VAL A 121 11.34 -1.16 15.47
N VAL A 122 10.74 -0.32 16.32
CA VAL A 122 11.05 -0.27 17.76
C VAL A 122 10.75 -1.62 18.40
N TRP A 123 9.56 -2.17 18.16
CA TRP A 123 9.15 -3.48 18.62
C TRP A 123 10.20 -4.54 18.20
N MET A 124 10.45 -4.73 16.90
CA MET A 124 11.44 -5.72 16.43
C MET A 124 12.85 -5.50 17.00
N SER A 125 13.28 -4.25 17.21
CA SER A 125 14.62 -3.94 17.74
C SER A 125 14.85 -4.43 19.17
N HIS A 126 13.79 -4.63 19.95
CA HIS A 126 13.87 -5.16 21.31
C HIS A 126 13.87 -6.70 21.37
N TYR A 127 13.64 -7.40 20.24
CA TYR A 127 13.71 -8.87 20.18
C TYR A 127 15.04 -9.45 20.70
N PRO A 128 16.24 -8.93 20.36
CA PRO A 128 17.52 -9.48 20.84
C PRO A 128 17.74 -9.35 22.35
N GLN A 129 16.96 -8.51 23.04
CA GLN A 129 17.07 -8.31 24.49
C GLN A 129 16.27 -9.33 25.30
N MET A 130 15.63 -10.28 24.61
CA MET A 130 14.83 -11.30 25.26
C MET A 130 15.71 -12.33 25.98
N PRO A 131 15.46 -12.60 27.27
CA PRO A 131 16.29 -13.52 28.02
C PRO A 131 16.14 -14.95 27.47
N ASP A 132 17.26 -15.53 27.04
CA ASP A 132 17.37 -16.95 26.68
C ASP A 132 16.90 -17.82 27.83
N SER A 133 16.01 -18.77 27.55
CA SER A 133 15.63 -19.77 28.56
C SER A 133 15.20 -21.08 27.92
N SER A 134 15.55 -22.21 28.55
CA SER A 134 15.03 -23.59 28.49
C SER A 134 14.27 -24.14 27.25
N ALA A 135 14.30 -25.47 27.05
CA ALA A 135 13.67 -26.21 25.96
C ALA A 135 12.18 -25.89 25.63
N SER A 136 11.31 -25.56 26.60
CA SER A 136 9.93 -25.09 26.33
C SER A 136 9.87 -23.68 25.72
N SER A 137 10.94 -22.91 25.88
CA SER A 137 11.13 -21.60 25.27
C SER A 137 11.80 -21.68 23.89
N GLU A 138 12.36 -22.83 23.47
CA GLU A 138 12.87 -22.98 22.10
C GLU A 138 11.76 -22.89 21.04
N ALA A 139 10.59 -23.53 21.28
CA ALA A 139 9.45 -23.44 20.38
C ALA A 139 8.88 -22.01 20.31
N CYS A 140 8.76 -21.35 21.47
CA CYS A 140 8.33 -19.95 21.53
C CYS A 140 9.35 -19.00 20.89
N ALA A 141 10.65 -19.24 21.07
CA ALA A 141 11.73 -18.46 20.46
C ALA A 141 11.76 -18.64 18.96
N SER A 142 11.62 -19.87 18.46
CA SER A 142 11.50 -20.16 17.04
C SER A 142 10.28 -19.47 16.42
N TYR A 143 9.12 -19.52 17.09
CA TYR A 143 7.93 -18.82 16.63
C TYR A 143 8.07 -17.29 16.64
N ASN A 144 8.68 -16.73 17.69
CA ASN A 144 8.93 -15.31 17.78
C ASN A 144 9.94 -14.83 16.72
N PHE A 145 10.98 -15.62 16.46
CA PHE A 145 11.91 -15.40 15.36
C PHE A 145 11.20 -15.40 14.00
N PHE A 146 10.31 -16.37 13.77
CA PHE A 146 9.45 -16.42 12.59
C PHE A 146 8.60 -15.15 12.46
N LEU A 147 7.96 -14.68 13.55
CA LEU A 147 7.19 -13.43 13.55
C LEU A 147 8.04 -12.22 13.16
N VAL A 148 9.23 -12.07 13.74
CA VAL A 148 10.13 -10.96 13.43
C VAL A 148 10.56 -10.97 11.96
N ILE A 149 10.93 -12.14 11.41
CA ILE A 149 11.28 -12.26 9.99
C ILE A 149 10.07 -11.93 9.11
N PHE A 150 8.91 -12.50 9.42
CA PHE A 150 7.70 -12.30 8.63
C PHE A 150 7.28 -10.83 8.61
N CYS A 151 7.24 -10.17 9.78
CA CYS A 151 6.95 -8.75 9.89
C CYS A 151 8.00 -7.90 9.16
N SER A 152 9.28 -8.24 9.25
CA SER A 152 10.35 -7.54 8.52
C SER A 152 10.14 -7.61 7.00
N VAL A 153 9.83 -8.80 6.47
CA VAL A 153 9.55 -8.99 5.03
C VAL A 153 8.31 -8.21 4.62
N CYS A 154 7.22 -8.29 5.40
CA CYS A 154 5.99 -7.54 5.12
C CYS A 154 6.22 -6.03 5.14
N LEU A 155 7.01 -5.52 6.09
CA LEU A 155 7.36 -4.11 6.20
C LEU A 155 8.14 -3.66 4.96
N VAL A 156 9.17 -4.41 4.54
CA VAL A 156 9.94 -4.10 3.32
C VAL A 156 9.03 -4.10 2.08
N LEU A 157 8.18 -5.11 1.93
CA LEU A 157 7.23 -5.18 0.81
C LEU A 157 6.23 -4.02 0.83
N GLY A 158 5.73 -3.64 2.00
CA GLY A 158 4.83 -2.51 2.19
C GLY A 158 5.49 -1.17 1.82
N LEU A 159 6.74 -0.96 2.26
CA LEU A 159 7.52 0.22 1.88
C LEU A 159 7.79 0.28 0.37
N LEU A 160 8.16 -0.84 -0.24
CA LEU A 160 8.38 -0.91 -1.69
C LEU A 160 7.09 -0.57 -2.45
N LEU A 161 5.94 -1.08 -2.02
CA LEU A 161 4.65 -0.73 -2.60
C LEU A 161 4.39 0.78 -2.55
N ASP A 162 4.62 1.37 -1.38
CA ASP A 162 4.38 2.79 -1.16
C ASP A 162 5.29 3.63 -2.08
N VAL A 163 6.59 3.33 -2.06
CA VAL A 163 7.59 3.96 -2.93
C VAL A 163 7.23 3.80 -4.40
N PHE A 164 6.95 2.58 -4.89
CA PHE A 164 6.62 2.36 -6.30
C PHE A 164 5.34 3.05 -6.74
N THR A 165 4.35 3.18 -5.85
CA THR A 165 3.09 3.88 -6.15
C THR A 165 3.35 5.35 -6.48
N PHE A 166 4.23 6.01 -5.73
CA PHE A 166 4.54 7.44 -5.93
C PHE A 166 5.71 7.70 -6.87
N MET A 167 6.64 6.75 -6.99
CA MET A 167 7.78 6.86 -7.90
C MET A 167 7.34 6.96 -9.37
N THR A 168 6.17 6.42 -9.71
CA THR A 168 5.61 6.55 -11.06
C THR A 168 5.44 8.01 -11.50
N GLU A 169 5.33 8.98 -10.57
CA GLU A 169 5.20 10.40 -10.89
C GLU A 169 6.53 11.10 -11.26
N PHE A 170 7.69 10.56 -10.89
CA PHE A 170 8.99 11.22 -11.13
C PHE A 170 9.49 11.13 -12.57
N GLY A 171 8.95 10.21 -13.37
CA GLY A 171 9.31 10.08 -14.79
C GLY A 171 8.23 10.56 -15.75
N ARG A 172 6.95 10.46 -15.36
CA ARG A 172 5.79 10.81 -16.19
C ARG A 172 4.56 10.96 -15.33
N THR A 173 3.72 11.97 -15.60
CA THR A 173 2.42 12.09 -14.95
C THR A 173 1.57 10.83 -15.20
N PRO A 174 1.14 10.10 -14.16
CA PRO A 174 0.36 8.88 -14.34
C PRO A 174 -1.08 9.21 -14.76
N ARG A 175 -1.78 8.30 -15.45
CA ARG A 175 -3.12 8.59 -15.98
C ARG A 175 -4.15 8.80 -14.87
N TRP A 176 -3.96 8.16 -13.70
CA TRP A 176 -4.83 8.41 -12.54
C TRP A 176 -4.76 9.86 -12.07
N ARG A 177 -3.59 10.51 -12.18
CA ARG A 177 -3.39 11.91 -11.81
C ARG A 177 -4.08 12.85 -12.80
N VAL A 178 -3.97 12.54 -14.10
CA VAL A 178 -4.69 13.27 -15.16
C VAL A 178 -6.21 13.16 -14.96
N TRP A 179 -6.70 11.94 -14.70
CA TRP A 179 -8.12 11.71 -14.45
C TRP A 179 -8.63 12.41 -13.19
N ALA A 180 -7.85 12.38 -12.10
CA ALA A 180 -8.18 13.10 -10.87
C ALA A 180 -8.25 14.62 -11.11
N ASN A 181 -7.35 15.18 -11.92
CA ASN A 181 -7.37 16.60 -12.25
C ASN A 181 -8.58 16.98 -13.11
N GLU A 182 -8.95 16.14 -14.08
CA GLU A 182 -10.16 16.36 -14.89
C GLU A 182 -11.42 16.38 -14.00
N ARG A 183 -11.51 15.42 -13.07
CA ARG A 183 -12.64 15.35 -12.13
C ARG A 183 -12.67 16.53 -11.17
N TRP A 184 -11.51 17.04 -10.78
CA TRP A 184 -11.41 18.28 -10.01
C TRP A 184 -11.92 19.48 -10.81
N ARG A 185 -11.53 19.63 -12.08
CA ARG A 185 -12.01 20.72 -12.97
C ARG A 185 -13.52 20.68 -13.13
N GLN A 186 -14.08 19.51 -13.46
CA GLN A 186 -15.53 19.34 -13.60
C GLN A 186 -16.30 19.76 -12.34
N ARG A 187 -15.78 19.42 -11.15
CA ARG A 187 -16.40 19.84 -9.87
C ARG A 187 -16.33 21.34 -9.66
N GLN A 188 -15.21 21.99 -10.04
CA GLN A 188 -15.08 23.45 -9.95
C GLN A 188 -16.05 24.16 -10.91
N GLU A 189 -16.22 23.64 -12.13
CA GLU A 189 -17.18 24.16 -13.11
C GLU A 189 -18.63 24.03 -12.63
N ILE A 190 -19.00 22.88 -12.08
CA ILE A 190 -20.35 22.69 -11.50
C ILE A 190 -20.55 23.63 -10.30
N PHE A 191 -19.55 23.72 -9.43
CA PHE A 191 -19.63 24.60 -8.26
C PHE A 191 -19.79 26.07 -8.67
N SER A 192 -19.04 26.53 -9.67
CA SER A 192 -19.12 27.91 -10.16
C SER A 192 -20.45 28.19 -10.86
N LEU A 193 -20.97 27.24 -11.65
CA LEU A 193 -22.28 27.34 -12.26
C LEU A 193 -23.39 27.48 -11.20
N VAL A 194 -23.34 26.66 -10.14
CA VAL A 194 -24.37 26.64 -9.09
C VAL A 194 -24.33 27.91 -8.21
N HIS A 195 -23.13 28.40 -7.85
CA HIS A 195 -23.00 29.50 -6.90
C HIS A 195 -22.95 30.88 -7.55
N TYR A 196 -22.41 30.97 -8.77
CA TYR A 196 -22.18 32.24 -9.46
C TYR A 196 -22.97 32.39 -10.76
N GLY A 197 -23.63 31.34 -11.25
CA GLY A 197 -24.42 31.38 -12.49
C GLY A 197 -23.60 31.59 -13.76
N VAL A 198 -22.26 31.48 -13.70
CA VAL A 198 -21.35 31.70 -14.82
C VAL A 198 -20.29 30.59 -14.86
N PRO A 199 -20.03 29.97 -16.02
CA PRO A 199 -18.93 29.04 -16.18
C PRO A 199 -17.61 29.82 -16.20
N HIS A 200 -16.98 30.00 -15.05
CA HIS A 200 -15.60 30.49 -14.99
C HIS A 200 -14.63 29.30 -15.01
N PRO A 201 -13.67 29.27 -15.96
CA PRO A 201 -12.62 28.25 -15.93
C PRO A 201 -11.70 28.48 -14.70
N PRO A 202 -11.20 27.40 -14.08
CA PRO A 202 -10.26 27.49 -12.96
C PRO A 202 -8.91 28.00 -13.48
N GLY A 203 -8.78 29.33 -13.53
CA GLY A 203 -7.58 30.03 -14.00
C GLY A 203 -7.72 31.57 -14.02
N ALA A 204 -8.94 32.11 -13.90
CA ALA A 204 -9.18 33.56 -14.04
C ALA A 204 -8.92 34.40 -12.76
N LEU A 205 -8.47 33.80 -11.65
CA LEU A 205 -8.27 34.49 -10.36
C LEU A 205 -6.87 34.34 -9.77
N GLN A 206 -5.86 34.09 -10.61
CA GLN A 206 -4.45 34.25 -10.21
C GLN A 206 -3.90 35.55 -10.81
N HIS A 207 -4.33 36.67 -10.26
CA HIS A 207 -3.61 37.95 -10.30
C HIS A 207 -3.46 38.45 -8.87
#